data_AF-A0A0A8EEV7-F1
#
_entry.id   AF-A0A0A8EEV7-F1
#
_cell.length_a   1.000
_cell.length_b   1.000
_cell.length_c   1.000
_cell.angle_alpha   90.00
_cell.angle_beta   90.00
_cell.angle_gamma   90.00
#
_symmetry.space_group_name_H-M   'P 1'
#
loop_
_entity.id
_entity.type
_entity.pdbx_description
1 polymer ?
#
loop_
_entity_poly.entity_id
_entity_poly.type
_entity_poly.pdbx_seq_one_letter_code
_entity_poly.pdbx_strand_id
1 'polypeptide(L)'
;MPGHERYAGKLAIPYINAQGVIAIRFRCIEHPMRGQDCKEFHSDKYTREAGDKAKLYNLIALTRHTDRIAICEGEFDTMTAWQAGIPTVGVGGAQNWATRFRRHFDGYHEVIHLSDGDDAGDGLGDTICGELKNGRSIRFPDKHDVNSYYIDHGHQALLEKATFA
;
A
#
# COMPACT_ATOMS: atom_id res chain seq x y z
N MET A 1 1.32 -9.20 -27.71
CA MET A 1 2.22 -9.01 -26.55
C MET A 1 2.49 -10.39 -25.95
N PRO A 2 3.70 -10.67 -25.43
CA PRO A 2 3.90 -11.84 -24.56
C PRO A 2 2.90 -11.76 -23.39
N GLY A 3 2.41 -12.90 -22.90
CA GLY A 3 1.53 -12.93 -21.74
C GLY A 3 2.28 -12.76 -20.42
N HIS A 4 1.60 -13.07 -19.32
CA HIS A 4 2.15 -13.01 -17.96
C HIS A 4 2.75 -14.35 -17.50
N GLU A 5 3.08 -15.27 -18.41
CA GLU A 5 3.56 -16.63 -18.08
C GLU A 5 4.82 -16.61 -17.21
N ARG A 6 5.68 -15.59 -17.39
CA ARG A 6 6.90 -15.39 -16.57
C ARG A 6 6.63 -15.07 -15.09
N TYR A 7 5.38 -14.76 -14.74
CA TYR A 7 4.95 -14.49 -13.37
C TYR A 7 4.13 -15.65 -12.77
N ALA A 8 4.08 -16.80 -13.45
CA ALA A 8 3.40 -17.99 -12.95
C ALA A 8 3.90 -18.37 -11.54
N GLY A 9 2.96 -18.76 -10.67
CA GLY A 9 3.24 -19.07 -9.26
C GLY A 9 3.22 -17.86 -8.32
N LYS A 10 3.04 -16.64 -8.84
CA LYS A 10 2.89 -15.43 -8.01
C LYS A 10 1.43 -15.01 -7.90
N LEU A 11 1.09 -14.37 -6.78
CA LEU A 11 -0.19 -13.70 -6.61
C LEU A 11 -0.23 -12.43 -7.48
N ALA A 12 -1.21 -12.32 -8.36
CA ALA A 12 -1.45 -11.12 -9.15
C ALA A 12 -2.26 -10.08 -8.35
N ILE A 13 -1.79 -8.84 -8.33
CA ILE A 13 -2.39 -7.70 -7.64
C ILE A 13 -2.67 -6.61 -8.69
N PRO A 14 -3.90 -6.53 -9.20
CA PRO A 14 -4.26 -5.56 -10.23
C PRO A 14 -4.41 -4.15 -9.66
N TYR A 15 -3.86 -3.16 -10.36
CA TYR A 15 -4.08 -1.75 -10.12
C TYR A 15 -5.19 -1.29 -11.05
N ILE A 16 -6.27 -0.76 -10.48
CA ILE A 16 -7.50 -0.47 -11.20
C ILE A 16 -7.84 1.02 -11.07
N ASN A 17 -8.26 1.63 -12.17
CA ASN A 17 -8.88 2.94 -12.19
C ASN A 17 -10.26 2.88 -12.88
N ALA A 18 -10.89 4.02 -13.12
CA ALA A 18 -12.19 4.10 -13.77
C ALA A 18 -12.23 3.53 -15.20
N GLN A 19 -11.08 3.34 -15.86
CA GLN A 19 -10.97 2.77 -17.20
C GLN A 19 -10.62 1.28 -17.20
N GLY A 20 -10.35 0.68 -16.02
CA GLY A 20 -10.02 -0.74 -15.88
C GLY A 20 -8.63 -0.97 -15.29
N VAL A 21 -8.02 -2.12 -15.61
CA VAL A 21 -6.70 -2.52 -15.11
C VAL A 21 -5.61 -1.73 -15.82
N ILE A 22 -4.79 -1.01 -15.06
CA ILE A 22 -3.71 -0.14 -15.56
C ILE A 22 -2.30 -0.65 -15.24
N ALA A 23 -2.18 -1.62 -14.34
CA ALA A 23 -0.95 -2.35 -14.05
C ALA A 23 -1.29 -3.63 -13.27
N ILE A 24 -0.35 -4.57 -13.24
CA ILE A 24 -0.40 -5.73 -12.34
C ILE A 24 0.94 -5.84 -11.61
N ARG A 25 0.89 -5.95 -10.28
CA ARG A 25 2.02 -6.34 -9.44
C ARG A 25 1.92 -7.82 -9.14
N PHE A 26 3.06 -8.47 -8.97
CA PHE A 26 3.13 -9.90 -8.71
C PHE A 26 3.86 -10.14 -7.39
N ARG A 27 3.14 -10.63 -6.40
CA ARG A 27 3.68 -10.97 -5.08
C ARG A 27 4.08 -12.43 -5.05
N CYS A 28 5.32 -12.68 -4.63
CA CYS A 28 5.76 -14.02 -4.27
C CYS A 28 5.01 -14.50 -3.01
N ILE A 29 4.20 -15.54 -3.12
CA ILE A 29 3.52 -16.17 -1.97
C ILE A 29 4.11 -17.54 -1.72
N GLU A 30 4.20 -17.95 -0.45
CA GLU A 30 4.61 -19.31 -0.10
C GLU A 30 3.72 -20.32 -0.85
N HIS A 31 4.33 -21.34 -1.46
CA HIS A 31 3.58 -22.25 -2.31
C HIS A 31 2.88 -23.31 -1.43
N PRO A 32 1.54 -23.29 -1.31
CA PRO A 32 0.83 -24.12 -0.33
C PRO A 32 1.00 -25.62 -0.56
N MET A 33 1.30 -26.07 -1.79
CA MET A 33 1.57 -27.50 -2.08
C MET A 33 3.03 -27.93 -1.91
N ARG A 34 3.96 -27.01 -1.60
CA ARG A 34 5.39 -27.32 -1.50
C ARG A 34 6.02 -26.95 -0.16
N GLY A 35 5.38 -26.10 0.65
CA GLY A 35 5.90 -25.70 1.97
C GLY A 35 7.29 -25.06 1.89
N GLN A 36 7.63 -24.48 0.74
CA GLN A 36 8.94 -23.89 0.45
C GLN A 36 8.77 -22.38 0.28
N ASP A 37 9.69 -21.62 0.86
CA ASP A 37 9.71 -20.16 0.75
C ASP A 37 9.79 -19.80 -0.74
N CYS A 38 8.89 -18.92 -1.17
CA CYS A 38 8.83 -18.41 -2.54
C CYS A 38 10.17 -17.78 -2.99
N LYS A 39 10.99 -17.33 -2.03
CA LYS A 39 12.37 -16.85 -2.26
C LYS A 39 13.33 -17.91 -2.80
N GLU A 40 13.07 -19.19 -2.58
CA GLU A 40 13.89 -20.28 -3.11
C GLU A 40 13.75 -20.43 -4.63
N PHE A 41 12.61 -19.99 -5.18
CA PHE A 41 12.28 -20.10 -6.61
C PHE A 41 12.27 -18.76 -7.35
N HIS A 42 12.19 -17.65 -6.61
CA HIS A 42 12.12 -16.32 -7.17
C HIS A 42 12.96 -15.33 -6.35
N SER A 43 13.80 -14.54 -7.03
CA SER A 43 14.66 -13.55 -6.37
C SER A 43 13.87 -12.43 -5.68
N ASP A 44 12.74 -12.02 -6.27
CA ASP A 44 12.06 -10.78 -5.87
C ASP A 44 10.72 -11.06 -5.15
N LYS A 45 10.60 -10.49 -3.95
CA LYS A 45 9.40 -10.48 -3.10
C LYS A 45 8.18 -9.91 -3.84
N TYR A 46 8.39 -8.81 -4.55
CA TYR A 46 7.42 -8.14 -5.42
C TYR A 46 8.03 -7.92 -6.81
N THR A 47 7.26 -8.17 -7.86
CA THR A 47 7.71 -7.98 -9.24
C THR A 47 6.67 -7.23 -10.06
N ARG A 48 7.13 -6.56 -11.11
CA ARG A 48 6.29 -5.77 -12.01
C ARG A 48 6.66 -6.00 -13.47
N GLU A 49 5.79 -5.56 -14.36
CA GLU A 49 6.10 -5.50 -15.79
C GLU A 49 7.22 -4.50 -16.07
N ALA A 50 8.02 -4.82 -17.10
CA ALA A 50 9.12 -3.96 -17.51
C ALA A 50 8.58 -2.61 -18.01
N GLY A 51 9.19 -1.51 -17.57
CA GLY A 51 8.73 -0.16 -17.91
C GLY A 51 7.54 0.33 -17.08
N ASP A 52 7.02 -0.47 -16.15
CA ASP A 52 5.91 -0.02 -15.31
C ASP A 52 6.35 1.07 -14.32
N LYS A 53 5.65 2.21 -14.39
CA LYS A 53 5.93 3.38 -13.56
C LYS A 53 5.20 3.29 -12.21
N ALA A 54 5.65 4.10 -11.25
CA ALA A 54 4.94 4.24 -9.97
C ALA A 54 3.47 4.62 -10.20
N LYS A 55 2.58 3.98 -9.46
CA LYS A 55 1.13 4.17 -9.48
C LYS A 55 0.61 4.00 -8.06
N LEU A 56 -0.46 4.71 -7.71
CA LEU A 56 -1.17 4.44 -6.47
C LEU A 56 -2.05 3.20 -6.62
N TYR A 57 -2.02 2.33 -5.63
CA TYR A 57 -2.92 1.22 -5.45
C TYR A 57 -4.23 1.69 -4.80
N ASN A 58 -5.33 0.98 -5.06
CA ASN A 58 -6.65 1.26 -4.52
C ASN A 58 -7.21 2.67 -4.84
N LEU A 59 -7.09 3.13 -6.09
CA LEU A 59 -7.56 4.47 -6.52
C LEU A 59 -9.06 4.72 -6.25
N ILE A 60 -9.87 3.68 -6.06
CA ILE A 60 -11.28 3.80 -5.64
C ILE A 60 -11.43 4.47 -4.26
N ALA A 61 -10.40 4.46 -3.41
CA ALA A 61 -10.43 5.21 -2.16
C ALA A 61 -10.57 6.73 -2.39
N LEU A 62 -10.01 7.24 -3.49
CA LEU A 62 -10.09 8.66 -3.86
C LEU A 62 -11.51 9.09 -4.27
N THR A 63 -12.41 8.15 -4.55
CA THR A 63 -13.80 8.45 -4.93
C THR A 63 -14.75 8.45 -3.74
N ARG A 64 -14.27 8.17 -2.51
CA ARG A 64 -15.11 8.27 -1.32
C ARG A 64 -15.27 9.73 -0.91
N HIS A 65 -16.50 10.11 -0.59
CA HIS A 65 -16.81 11.42 0.01
C HIS A 65 -16.42 11.40 1.50
N THR A 66 -15.19 11.83 1.79
CA THR A 66 -14.62 11.91 3.13
C THR A 66 -13.60 13.04 3.17
N ASP A 67 -13.47 13.70 4.31
CA ASP A 67 -12.49 14.76 4.52
C ASP A 67 -11.09 14.21 4.82
N ARG A 68 -10.99 12.90 5.11
CA ARG A 68 -9.75 12.22 5.50
C ARG A 68 -9.46 11.02 4.63
N ILE A 69 -8.19 10.83 4.31
CA ILE A 69 -7.69 9.66 3.58
C ILE A 69 -6.36 9.19 4.16
N ALA A 70 -6.11 7.89 4.11
CA ALA A 70 -4.85 7.29 4.51
C ALA A 70 -3.98 6.90 3.31
N ILE A 71 -2.67 6.83 3.55
CA ILE A 71 -1.66 6.31 2.63
C ILE A 71 -0.90 5.20 3.33
N CYS A 72 -0.81 4.02 2.73
CA CYS A 72 0.07 2.94 3.18
C CYS A 72 1.22 2.73 2.19
N GLU A 73 2.28 2.08 2.67
CA GLU A 73 3.44 1.73 1.84
C GLU A 73 3.10 0.59 0.88
N GLY A 74 2.58 -0.51 1.41
CA GLY A 74 2.30 -1.75 0.69
C GLY A 74 0.86 -1.95 0.25
N GLU A 75 0.65 -2.84 -0.73
CA GLU A 75 -0.68 -3.19 -1.22
C GLU A 75 -1.51 -3.94 -0.17
N PHE A 76 -0.89 -4.82 0.63
CA PHE A 76 -1.58 -5.58 1.67
C PHE A 76 -2.02 -4.69 2.84
N ASP A 77 -1.16 -3.78 3.29
CA ASP A 77 -1.51 -2.77 4.30
C ASP A 77 -2.70 -1.92 3.86
N THR A 78 -2.70 -1.55 2.57
CA THR A 78 -3.81 -0.83 1.96
C THR A 78 -5.09 -1.66 1.96
N MET A 79 -5.02 -2.95 1.60
CA MET A 79 -6.18 -3.85 1.61
C MET A 79 -6.74 -4.00 3.03
N THR A 80 -5.88 -4.20 4.03
CA THR A 80 -6.29 -4.36 5.43
C THR A 80 -6.93 -3.10 5.98
N ALA A 81 -6.31 -1.93 5.77
CA ALA A 81 -6.90 -0.65 6.17
C ALA A 81 -8.25 -0.39 5.49
N TRP A 82 -8.34 -0.66 4.18
CA TRP A 82 -9.57 -0.52 3.41
C TRP A 82 -10.69 -1.42 3.91
N GLN A 83 -10.38 -2.69 4.19
CA GLN A 83 -11.32 -3.65 4.76
C GLN A 83 -11.75 -3.25 6.18
N ALA A 84 -10.87 -2.61 6.95
CA ALA A 84 -11.19 -2.03 8.25
C ALA A 84 -12.08 -0.78 8.17
N GLY A 85 -12.40 -0.29 6.96
CA GLY A 85 -13.26 0.87 6.74
C GLY A 85 -12.51 2.18 6.54
N ILE A 86 -11.18 2.17 6.57
CA ILE A 86 -10.34 3.35 6.38
C ILE A 86 -10.19 3.61 4.87
N PRO A 87 -10.56 4.80 4.36
CA PRO A 87 -10.29 5.16 2.96
C PRO A 87 -8.77 5.27 2.76
N THR A 88 -8.17 4.33 2.03
CA THR A 88 -6.69 4.20 1.96
C THR A 88 -6.20 3.93 0.54
N VAL A 89 -5.13 4.60 0.12
CA VAL A 89 -4.36 4.28 -1.09
C VAL A 89 -2.97 3.72 -0.74
N GLY A 90 -2.38 2.94 -1.63
CA GLY A 90 -1.06 2.36 -1.44
C GLY A 90 -0.02 2.92 -2.39
N VAL A 91 1.20 3.22 -1.93
CA VAL A 91 2.30 3.71 -2.80
C VAL A 91 2.94 2.56 -3.60
N GLY A 92 2.84 1.32 -3.10
CA GLY A 92 3.47 0.14 -3.69
C GLY A 92 4.96 0.04 -3.35
N GLY A 93 5.36 0.50 -2.17
CA GLY A 93 6.72 0.54 -1.62
C GLY A 93 7.21 1.96 -1.34
N ALA A 94 7.93 2.15 -0.23
CA ALA A 94 8.44 3.44 0.25
C ALA A 94 9.13 4.31 -0.83
N GLN A 95 9.91 3.68 -1.71
CA GLN A 95 10.67 4.37 -2.76
C GLN A 95 9.85 4.70 -4.03
N ASN A 96 8.58 4.30 -4.10
CA ASN A 96 7.71 4.53 -5.25
C ASN A 96 6.87 5.81 -5.13
N TRP A 97 7.05 6.61 -4.08
CA TRP A 97 6.41 7.92 -4.03
C TRP A 97 6.86 8.78 -5.21
N ALA A 98 5.91 9.51 -5.79
CA ALA A 98 6.21 10.44 -6.87
C ALA A 98 5.44 11.73 -6.65
N THR A 99 6.13 12.87 -6.77
CA THR A 99 5.58 14.21 -6.51
C THR A 99 4.29 14.52 -7.27
N ARG A 100 4.04 13.89 -8.43
CA ARG A 100 2.76 14.02 -9.15
C ARG A 100 1.55 13.52 -8.35
N PHE A 101 1.74 12.59 -7.41
CA PHE A 101 0.68 12.02 -6.58
C PHE A 101 0.08 13.05 -5.63
N ARG A 102 0.85 14.06 -5.22
CA ARG A 102 0.40 15.12 -4.32
C ARG A 102 -0.96 15.71 -4.72
N ARG A 103 -1.18 15.93 -6.02
CA ARG A 103 -2.42 16.55 -6.54
C ARG A 103 -3.68 15.76 -6.23
N HIS A 104 -3.57 14.45 -5.98
CA HIS A 104 -4.71 13.63 -5.57
C HIS A 104 -5.20 13.97 -4.16
N PHE A 105 -4.37 14.65 -3.36
CA PHE A 105 -4.60 14.84 -1.94
C PHE A 105 -4.93 16.29 -1.56
N ASP A 106 -4.90 17.23 -2.50
CA ASP A 106 -5.15 18.67 -2.24
C ASP A 106 -6.59 18.96 -1.76
N GLY A 107 -7.54 18.06 -2.02
CA GLY A 107 -8.95 18.20 -1.62
C GLY A 107 -9.31 17.64 -0.24
N TYR A 108 -8.38 16.95 0.44
CA TYR A 108 -8.64 16.39 1.77
C TYR A 108 -8.28 17.40 2.86
N HIS A 109 -9.03 17.39 3.96
CA HIS A 109 -8.64 18.11 5.16
C HIS A 109 -7.39 17.48 5.78
N GLU A 110 -7.30 16.16 5.78
CA GLU A 110 -6.19 15.44 6.38
C GLU A 110 -5.78 14.20 5.57
N VAL A 111 -4.46 14.04 5.41
CA VAL A 111 -3.84 12.89 4.75
C VAL A 111 -2.95 12.19 5.75
N ILE A 112 -3.27 10.95 6.06
CA ILE A 112 -2.63 10.19 7.14
C ILE A 112 -1.75 9.11 6.52
N HIS A 113 -0.44 9.28 6.59
CA HIS A 113 0.48 8.19 6.28
C HIS A 113 0.50 7.19 7.44
N LEU A 114 0.13 5.95 7.17
CA LEU A 114 0.25 4.83 8.10
C LEU A 114 1.62 4.19 7.85
N SER A 115 2.60 4.64 8.62
CA SER A 115 4.01 4.28 8.45
C SER A 115 4.31 2.96 9.12
N ASP A 116 5.00 2.08 8.40
CA ASP A 116 5.54 0.85 8.97
C ASP A 116 6.56 1.22 10.07
N GLY A 117 6.72 0.34 11.05
CA GLY A 117 7.65 0.51 12.17
C GLY A 117 9.11 0.25 11.79
N ASP A 118 9.59 0.83 10.68
CA ASP A 118 10.96 0.72 10.18
C ASP A 118 11.48 2.03 9.53
N ASP A 119 12.77 2.07 9.23
CA ASP A 119 13.44 3.26 8.68
C ASP A 119 12.92 3.65 7.28
N ALA A 120 12.43 2.68 6.50
CA ALA A 120 11.91 2.95 5.16
C ALA A 120 10.56 3.68 5.25
N GLY A 121 9.72 3.27 6.20
CA GLY A 121 8.47 3.94 6.50
C GLY A 121 8.67 5.34 7.05
N ASP A 122 9.64 5.51 7.95
CA ASP A 122 10.00 6.83 8.47
C ASP A 122 10.41 7.79 7.33
N GLY A 123 11.24 7.33 6.39
CA GLY A 123 11.65 8.12 5.23
C GLY A 123 10.52 8.48 4.27
N LEU A 124 9.55 7.58 4.06
CA LEU A 124 8.35 7.89 3.29
C LEU A 124 7.46 8.89 4.04
N GLY A 125 7.33 8.73 5.36
CA GLY A 125 6.60 9.66 6.23
C GLY A 125 7.15 11.08 6.15
N ASP A 126 8.47 11.24 6.20
CA ASP A 126 9.14 12.53 6.04
C ASP A 126 8.85 13.14 4.66
N THR A 127 8.90 12.33 3.60
CA THR A 127 8.60 12.77 2.23
C THR A 127 7.16 13.26 2.11
N ILE A 128 6.20 12.49 2.63
CA ILE A 128 4.77 12.83 2.56
C ILE A 128 4.47 14.09 3.38
N CYS A 129 5.00 14.20 4.61
CA CYS A 129 4.80 15.38 5.46
C CYS A 129 5.47 16.63 4.88
N GLY A 130 6.58 16.47 4.16
CA GLY A 130 7.25 17.58 3.45
C GLY A 130 6.50 18.03 2.20
N GLU A 131 5.91 17.10 1.44
CA GLU A 131 5.19 17.43 0.21
C GLU A 131 3.72 17.81 0.43
N LEU A 132 3.04 17.27 1.44
CA LEU A 132 1.62 17.51 1.71
C LEU A 132 1.44 18.40 2.95
N LYS A 133 0.90 19.61 2.76
CA LYS A 133 0.65 20.55 3.87
C LYS A 133 -0.39 20.04 4.88
N ASN A 134 -1.27 19.17 4.42
CA ASN A 134 -2.29 18.46 5.18
C ASN A 134 -1.87 17.03 5.55
N GLY A 135 -0.58 16.69 5.36
CA GLY A 135 -0.03 15.39 5.64
C GLY A 135 0.43 15.26 7.09
N ARG A 136 0.16 14.10 7.70
CA ARG A 136 0.84 13.65 8.91
C ARG A 136 1.16 12.17 8.84
N SER A 137 2.18 11.75 9.57
CA SER A 137 2.58 10.34 9.68
C SER A 137 2.20 9.77 11.05
N ILE A 138 1.62 8.58 11.05
CA ILE A 138 1.39 7.75 12.24
C ILE A 138 2.29 6.53 12.11
N ARG A 139 3.32 6.47 12.95
CA ARG A 139 4.21 5.31 13.01
C ARG A 139 3.60 4.17 13.81
N PHE A 140 3.61 2.98 13.22
CA PHE A 140 3.28 1.74 13.92
C PHE A 140 4.44 1.30 14.84
N PRO A 141 4.17 0.42 15.83
CA PRO A 141 5.24 -0.10 16.68
C PRO A 141 6.33 -0.80 15.86
N ASP A 142 7.53 -0.90 16.41
CA ASP A 142 8.66 -1.52 15.71
C ASP A 142 8.31 -2.91 15.16
N LYS A 143 8.67 -3.14 13.89
CA LYS A 143 8.38 -4.38 13.15
C LYS A 143 6.89 -4.66 12.88
N HIS A 144 5.99 -3.73 13.20
CA HIS A 144 4.61 -3.78 12.74
C HIS A 144 4.41 -2.92 11.50
N ASP A 145 3.75 -3.52 10.53
CA ASP A 145 3.01 -2.84 9.46
C ASP A 145 1.51 -2.79 9.83
N VAL A 146 0.70 -2.15 9.00
CA VAL A 146 -0.75 -2.06 9.24
C VAL A 146 -1.39 -3.44 9.32
N ASN A 147 -0.96 -4.36 8.45
CA ASN A 147 -1.53 -5.68 8.36
C ASN A 147 -1.27 -6.54 9.60
N SER A 148 -0.02 -6.64 10.05
CA SER A 148 0.38 -7.36 11.26
C SER A 148 -0.21 -6.73 12.51
N TYR A 149 -0.29 -5.41 12.60
CA TYR A 149 -0.95 -4.75 13.72
C TYR A 149 -2.43 -5.11 13.82
N TYR A 150 -3.14 -5.15 12.69
CA TYR A 150 -4.53 -5.59 12.63
C TYR A 150 -4.69 -7.05 13.06
N ILE A 151 -3.80 -7.95 12.62
CA ILE A 151 -3.84 -9.36 13.00
C ILE A 151 -3.71 -9.52 14.52
N ASP A 152 -2.80 -8.77 15.14
CA ASP A 152 -2.50 -8.93 16.56
C ASP A 152 -3.49 -8.21 17.49
N HIS A 153 -4.00 -7.05 17.08
CA HIS A 153 -4.80 -6.17 17.96
C HIS A 153 -6.27 -6.03 17.52
N GLY A 154 -6.60 -6.43 16.30
CA GLY A 154 -7.94 -6.41 15.75
C GLY A 154 -8.38 -5.06 15.18
N HIS A 155 -9.62 -5.05 14.69
CA HIS A 155 -10.23 -3.97 13.92
C HIS A 155 -10.32 -2.64 14.67
N GLN A 156 -10.84 -2.66 15.89
CA GLN A 156 -11.04 -1.45 16.68
C GLN A 156 -9.72 -0.76 17.02
N ALA A 157 -8.71 -1.54 17.41
CA ALA A 157 -7.38 -1.01 17.71
C ALA A 157 -6.74 -0.34 16.49
N LEU A 158 -6.92 -0.91 15.29
CA LEU A 158 -6.46 -0.27 14.06
C LEU A 158 -7.17 1.06 13.82
N LEU A 159 -8.49 1.13 13.98
CA LEU A 159 -9.23 2.38 13.80
C LEU A 159 -8.78 3.47 14.77
N GLU A 160 -8.59 3.12 16.04
CA GLU A 160 -8.10 4.05 17.07
C GLU A 160 -6.69 4.54 16.77
N LYS A 161 -5.77 3.61 16.46
CA LYS A 161 -4.38 3.93 16.10
C LYS A 161 -4.31 4.80 14.85
N ALA A 162 -5.10 4.49 13.82
CA ALA A 162 -5.17 5.25 12.59
C ALA A 162 -6.01 6.53 12.73
N THR A 163 -6.65 6.75 13.88
CA THR A 163 -7.53 7.88 14.20
C THR A 163 -8.79 8.00 13.32
N PHE A 164 -9.34 6.87 12.89
CA PHE A 164 -10.58 6.74 12.12
C PHE A 164 -11.77 6.17 12.94
N ALA A 165 -11.60 6.00 14.25
CA ALA A 165 -12.67 5.65 15.18
C ALA A 165 -13.72 6.76 15.35
#